data_AF-A0A942MN08-F1
#
_entry.id   AF-A0A942MN08-F1
#
_cell.length_a   1.000
_cell.length_b   1.000
_cell.length_c   1.000
_cell.angle_alpha   90.00
_cell.angle_beta   90.00
_cell.angle_gamma   90.00
#
_symmetry.space_group_name_H-M   'P 1'
#
loop_
_entity.id
_entity.type
_entity.pdbx_description
1 polymer ?
#
loop_
_entity_poly.entity_id
_entity_poly.type
_entity_poly.pdbx_seq_one_letter_code
_entity_poly.pdbx_strand_id
1 'polypeptide(L)'
;MSFFTVKMIVIYFFYGLAFFTMALVIASQVRKNSSFILAKPIWFLAGFGLFQAFSEWAKVAKLLNMYGINLLNITLLHLLDVLTIGISFIFLLLFGIHLVIDSIEKYPKLKYLPILVAFGWIFKFIIVDFMLFPVDSFKIWTANSIAWARYLMAFPGAMLAAVGLLLQLPALERLELKSAYYNCQGAAMAFAAYGFFSGLISFPVDF
;
A
#
# COMPACT_ATOMS: atom_id res chain seq x y z
N MET A 1 4.74 -28.68 10.18
CA MET A 1 4.08 -27.54 9.50
C MET A 1 3.24 -26.64 10.41
N SER A 2 2.53 -27.14 11.43
CA SER A 2 1.59 -26.31 12.24
C SER A 2 2.24 -25.16 13.04
N PHE A 3 3.43 -25.35 13.62
CA PHE A 3 4.06 -24.31 14.45
C PHE A 3 4.44 -23.05 13.67
N PHE A 4 4.86 -23.20 12.41
CA PHE A 4 5.24 -22.07 11.55
C PHE A 4 4.01 -21.26 11.15
N THR A 5 2.92 -21.92 10.78
CA THR A 5 1.67 -21.25 10.38
C THR A 5 1.02 -20.50 11.55
N VAL A 6 1.05 -21.03 12.77
CA VAL A 6 0.59 -20.31 13.98
C VAL A 6 1.40 -19.03 14.20
N LYS A 7 2.74 -19.10 14.06
CA LYS A 7 3.58 -17.89 14.15
C LYS A 7 3.24 -16.87 13.07
N MET A 8 3.01 -17.31 11.84
CA MET A 8 2.63 -16.43 10.72
C MET A 8 1.28 -15.73 10.97
N ILE A 9 0.30 -16.43 11.57
CA ILE A 9 -0.98 -15.83 11.96
C ILE A 9 -0.76 -14.67 12.94
N VAL A 10 0.03 -14.90 13.99
CA VAL A 10 0.33 -13.86 14.99
C VAL A 10 1.05 -12.68 14.35
N ILE A 11 2.05 -12.96 13.50
CA ILE A 11 2.81 -11.93 12.79
C ILE A 11 1.88 -11.07 11.93
N TYR A 12 1.12 -11.68 11.01
CA TYR A 12 0.23 -10.92 10.12
C TYR A 12 -0.87 -10.16 10.87
N PHE A 13 -1.35 -10.70 11.99
CA PHE A 13 -2.31 -9.99 12.83
C PHE A 13 -1.73 -8.68 13.39
N PHE A 14 -0.52 -8.73 13.97
CA PHE A 14 0.15 -7.54 14.50
C PHE A 14 0.58 -6.56 13.41
N TYR A 15 1.01 -7.04 12.25
CA TYR A 15 1.26 -6.18 11.09
C TYR A 15 -0.01 -5.44 10.67
N GLY A 16 -1.14 -6.15 10.58
CA GLY A 16 -2.43 -5.53 10.28
C GLY A 16 -2.80 -4.48 11.31
N LEU A 17 -2.58 -4.75 12.60
CA LEU A 17 -2.84 -3.81 13.68
C LEU A 17 -1.94 -2.56 13.61
N ALA A 18 -0.66 -2.72 13.26
CA ALA A 18 0.25 -1.59 13.09
C ALA A 18 -0.19 -0.65 11.96
N PHE A 19 -0.59 -1.21 10.82
CA PHE A 19 -1.11 -0.42 9.70
C PHE A 19 -2.47 0.22 10.01
N PHE A 20 -3.35 -0.50 10.70
CA PHE A 20 -4.66 0.00 11.10
C PHE A 20 -4.55 1.17 12.08
N THR A 21 -3.69 1.04 13.10
CA THR A 21 -3.44 2.10 14.08
C THR A 21 -2.79 3.32 13.43
N MET A 22 -1.82 3.13 12.53
CA MET A 22 -1.25 4.20 11.72
C MET A 22 -2.34 4.93 10.92
N ALA A 23 -3.21 4.19 10.22
CA ALA A 23 -4.29 4.76 9.43
C ALA A 23 -5.27 5.57 10.29
N LEU A 24 -5.65 5.05 11.46
CA LEU A 24 -6.51 5.76 12.41
C LEU A 24 -5.85 7.03 12.94
N VAL A 25 -4.59 6.97 13.37
CA VAL A 25 -3.86 8.14 13.87
C VAL A 25 -3.79 9.23 12.80
N ILE A 26 -3.50 8.88 11.55
CA ILE A 26 -3.45 9.84 10.45
C ILE A 26 -4.86 10.38 10.14
N ALA A 27 -5.88 9.54 10.14
CA ALA A 27 -7.26 9.93 9.88
C ALA A 27 -7.84 10.85 10.97
N SER A 28 -7.45 10.64 12.23
CA SER A 28 -7.90 11.44 13.38
C SER A 28 -7.19 12.79 13.52
N GLN A 29 -6.14 13.05 12.74
CA GLN A 29 -5.46 14.35 12.77
C GLN A 29 -6.38 15.45 12.20
N VAL A 30 -6.85 16.33 13.09
CA VAL A 30 -7.76 17.43 12.78
C VAL A 30 -7.05 18.49 11.93
N ARG A 31 -7.59 18.72 10.73
CA ARG A 31 -7.02 19.61 9.69
C ARG A 31 -7.45 21.05 9.86
N LYS A 32 -7.20 21.66 11.02
CA LYS A 32 -7.46 23.09 11.21
C LYS A 32 -6.38 23.89 10.46
N ASN A 33 -6.71 24.35 9.25
CA ASN A 33 -6.00 25.38 8.47
C ASN A 33 -4.46 25.23 8.40
N SER A 34 -3.95 24.01 8.32
CA SER A 34 -2.52 23.82 8.09
C SER A 34 -2.22 24.16 6.63
N SER A 35 -1.55 25.30 6.41
CA SER A 35 -0.96 25.74 5.14
C SER A 35 0.16 24.83 4.65
N PHE A 36 0.41 23.72 5.35
CA PHE A 36 1.49 22.81 5.09
C PHE A 36 1.13 21.89 3.91
N ILE A 37 2.03 21.84 2.93
CA ILE A 37 1.91 21.07 1.68
C ILE A 37 1.55 19.59 1.94
N LEU A 38 1.95 19.04 3.09
CA LEU A 38 1.67 17.66 3.52
C LEU A 38 0.20 17.39 3.91
N ALA A 39 -0.60 18.42 4.20
CA ALA A 39 -1.91 18.25 4.81
C ALA A 39 -2.90 17.50 3.90
N LYS A 40 -2.87 17.71 2.59
CA LYS A 40 -3.78 17.03 1.64
C LYS A 40 -3.34 15.59 1.33
N PRO A 41 -2.09 15.31 0.94
CA PRO A 41 -1.67 13.96 0.55
C PRO A 41 -1.76 12.93 1.69
N ILE A 42 -1.65 13.34 2.96
CA ILE A 42 -1.63 12.42 4.10
C ILE A 42 -2.93 11.59 4.25
N TRP A 43 -4.08 12.03 3.68
CA TRP A 43 -5.29 11.18 3.61
C TRP A 43 -5.06 9.92 2.77
N PHE A 44 -4.34 10.05 1.66
CA PHE A 44 -4.01 8.89 0.83
C PHE A 44 -3.16 7.89 1.61
N LEU A 45 -2.27 8.40 2.48
CA LEU A 45 -1.47 7.53 3.35
C LEU A 45 -2.32 6.81 4.41
N ALA A 46 -3.35 7.46 4.97
CA ALA A 46 -4.32 6.79 5.83
C ALA A 46 -5.07 5.67 5.08
N GLY A 47 -5.51 5.95 3.84
CA GLY A 47 -6.12 4.95 2.97
C GLY A 47 -5.21 3.76 2.71
N PHE A 48 -3.94 4.01 2.37
CA PHE A 48 -2.92 2.96 2.21
C PHE A 48 -2.84 2.05 3.43
N GLY A 49 -2.67 2.64 4.63
CA GLY A 49 -2.57 1.88 5.87
C GLY A 49 -3.84 1.06 6.17
N LEU A 50 -5.02 1.63 5.95
CA LEU A 50 -6.28 0.93 6.19
C LEU A 50 -6.44 -0.31 5.31
N PHE A 51 -6.20 -0.16 4.00
CA PHE A 51 -6.31 -1.29 3.07
C PHE A 51 -5.18 -2.30 3.25
N GLN A 52 -3.99 -1.87 3.65
CA GLN A 52 -2.90 -2.77 4.00
C GLN A 52 -3.26 -3.62 5.22
N ALA A 53 -3.87 -3.03 6.24
CA ALA A 53 -4.35 -3.77 7.42
C ALA A 53 -5.33 -4.88 7.04
N PHE A 54 -6.30 -4.56 6.16
CA PHE A 54 -7.25 -5.56 5.68
C PHE A 54 -6.59 -6.66 4.85
N SER A 55 -5.57 -6.35 4.03
CA SER A 55 -4.80 -7.40 3.33
C SER A 55 -4.10 -8.34 4.30
N GLU A 56 -3.44 -7.82 5.35
CA GLU A 56 -2.76 -8.67 6.32
C GLU A 56 -3.75 -9.57 7.07
N TRP A 57 -4.92 -9.06 7.45
CA TRP A 57 -5.97 -9.87 8.07
C TRP A 57 -6.63 -10.85 7.09
N ALA A 58 -6.70 -10.55 5.80
CA ALA A 58 -7.13 -11.51 4.79
C ALA A 58 -6.15 -12.70 4.70
N LYS A 59 -4.84 -12.48 4.86
CA LYS A 59 -3.84 -13.56 4.96
C LYS A 59 -4.07 -14.41 6.21
N VAL A 60 -4.37 -13.79 7.36
CA VAL A 60 -4.76 -14.52 8.58
C VAL A 60 -5.97 -15.41 8.32
N ALA A 61 -7.03 -14.89 7.69
CA ALA A 61 -8.23 -15.66 7.37
C ALA A 61 -7.93 -16.84 6.42
N LYS A 62 -7.04 -16.65 5.44
CA LYS A 62 -6.57 -17.74 4.56
C LYS A 62 -5.81 -18.83 5.31
N LEU A 63 -4.94 -18.45 6.25
CA LEU A 63 -4.21 -19.41 7.08
C LEU A 63 -5.15 -20.19 8.00
N LEU A 64 -6.18 -19.55 8.57
CA LEU A 64 -7.19 -20.21 9.40
C LEU A 64 -8.05 -21.22 8.62
N ASN A 65 -8.35 -20.95 7.35
CA ASN A 65 -9.03 -21.92 6.46
C ASN A 65 -8.21 -23.21 6.32
N MET A 66 -6.87 -23.15 6.31
CA MET A 66 -6.02 -24.35 6.26
C MET A 66 -6.14 -25.23 7.52
N TYR A 67 -6.64 -24.67 8.63
CA TYR A 67 -6.95 -25.39 9.87
C TYR A 67 -8.42 -25.84 9.97
N GLY A 68 -9.20 -25.68 8.89
CA GLY A 68 -10.63 -26.00 8.87
C GLY A 68 -11.52 -24.93 9.49
N ILE A 69 -10.98 -23.77 9.87
CA ILE A 69 -11.76 -22.63 10.36
C ILE A 69 -12.14 -21.76 9.16
N ASN A 70 -13.26 -22.08 8.54
CA ASN A 70 -13.73 -21.43 7.32
C ASN A 70 -14.52 -20.15 7.64
N LEU A 71 -13.83 -19.02 7.71
CA LEU A 71 -14.46 -17.70 7.89
C LEU A 71 -15.23 -17.24 6.65
N LEU A 72 -14.67 -17.48 5.46
CA LEU A 72 -15.20 -17.11 4.15
C LEU A 72 -14.75 -18.15 3.13
N ASN A 73 -15.41 -18.18 1.96
CA ASN A 73 -14.98 -19.00 0.84
C ASN A 73 -13.54 -18.63 0.42
N ILE A 74 -12.69 -19.63 0.17
CA ILE A 74 -11.29 -19.43 -0.21
C ILE A 74 -11.13 -18.56 -1.46
N THR A 75 -12.02 -18.69 -2.45
CA THR A 75 -12.03 -17.87 -3.66
C THR A 75 -12.32 -16.41 -3.34
N LEU A 76 -13.26 -16.15 -2.43
CA LEU A 76 -13.56 -14.80 -1.97
C LEU A 76 -12.38 -14.19 -1.20
N LEU A 77 -11.67 -14.99 -0.40
CA LEU A 77 -10.46 -14.53 0.29
C LEU A 77 -9.32 -14.18 -0.66
N HIS A 78 -9.16 -14.93 -1.76
CA HIS A 78 -8.20 -14.58 -2.82
C HIS A 78 -8.56 -13.25 -3.49
N LEU A 79 -9.84 -13.07 -3.84
CA LEU A 79 -10.34 -11.82 -4.42
C LEU A 79 -10.14 -10.63 -3.47
N LEU A 80 -10.50 -10.79 -2.19
CA LEU A 80 -10.32 -9.74 -1.17
C LEU A 80 -8.85 -9.38 -0.97
N ASP A 81 -7.94 -10.35 -0.98
CA ASP A 81 -6.50 -10.06 -0.87
C ASP A 81 -6.00 -9.25 -2.08
N VAL A 82 -6.36 -9.65 -3.30
CA VAL A 82 -6.00 -8.91 -4.51
C VAL A 82 -6.56 -7.49 -4.50
N LEU A 83 -7.83 -7.32 -4.15
CA LEU A 83 -8.48 -6.00 -4.10
C LEU A 83 -7.88 -5.12 -3.02
N THR A 84 -7.70 -5.62 -1.80
CA THR A 84 -7.14 -4.83 -0.69
C THR A 84 -5.70 -4.42 -0.96
N ILE A 85 -4.85 -5.31 -1.49
CA ILE A 85 -3.49 -4.98 -1.91
C ILE A 85 -3.48 -3.96 -3.04
N GLY A 86 -4.27 -4.20 -4.10
CA GLY A 86 -4.36 -3.31 -5.25
C GLY A 86 -4.77 -1.90 -4.84
N ILE A 87 -5.86 -1.78 -4.06
CA ILE A 87 -6.37 -0.50 -3.56
C ILE A 87 -5.33 0.17 -2.66
N SER A 88 -4.68 -0.59 -1.76
CA SER A 88 -3.61 -0.06 -0.91
C SER A 88 -2.51 0.59 -1.75
N PHE A 89 -1.98 -0.10 -2.77
CA PHE A 89 -0.91 0.45 -3.61
C PHE A 89 -1.34 1.61 -4.48
N ILE A 90 -2.60 1.67 -4.90
CA ILE A 90 -3.16 2.87 -5.56
C ILE A 90 -3.08 4.07 -4.62
N PHE A 91 -3.49 3.90 -3.36
CA PHE A 91 -3.37 4.95 -2.34
C PHE A 91 -1.92 5.36 -2.08
N LEU A 92 -0.99 4.41 -2.03
CA LEU A 92 0.44 4.71 -1.88
C LEU A 92 1.00 5.52 -3.05
N LEU A 93 0.64 5.13 -4.28
CA LEU A 93 1.07 5.84 -5.49
C LEU A 93 0.44 7.24 -5.58
N LEU A 94 -0.84 7.38 -5.22
CA LEU A 94 -1.51 8.68 -5.09
C LEU A 94 -0.82 9.56 -4.05
N PHE A 95 -0.49 9.01 -2.88
CA PHE A 95 0.25 9.72 -1.85
C PHE A 95 1.59 10.24 -2.39
N GLY A 96 2.44 9.35 -2.91
CA GLY A 96 3.77 9.71 -3.39
C GLY A 96 3.74 10.76 -4.51
N ILE A 97 2.87 10.60 -5.51
CA ILE A 97 2.83 11.55 -6.63
C ILE A 97 2.30 12.92 -6.22
N HIS A 98 1.27 12.97 -5.37
CA HIS A 98 0.74 14.25 -4.90
C HIS A 98 1.77 14.97 -4.06
N LEU A 99 2.49 14.23 -3.21
CA LEU A 99 3.54 14.77 -2.37
C LEU A 99 4.66 15.44 -3.18
N VAL A 100 5.15 14.76 -4.21
CA VAL A 100 6.19 15.30 -5.11
C VAL A 100 5.66 16.49 -5.89
N ILE A 101 4.51 16.37 -6.55
CA ILE A 101 3.95 17.43 -7.41
C ILE A 101 3.61 18.68 -6.62
N ASP A 102 3.04 18.53 -5.42
CA ASP A 102 2.73 19.67 -4.55
C ASP A 102 3.99 20.34 -4.00
N SER A 103 5.13 19.64 -3.98
CA SER A 103 6.41 20.17 -3.51
C SER A 103 7.23 20.85 -4.62
N ILE A 104 7.15 20.35 -5.86
CA ILE A 104 7.84 20.94 -7.03
C ILE A 104 6.98 21.97 -7.79
N GLU A 105 5.67 22.01 -7.54
CA GLU A 105 4.67 22.89 -8.17
C GLU A 105 4.65 22.85 -9.71
N LYS A 106 5.06 21.72 -10.30
CA LYS A 106 5.16 21.51 -11.75
C LYS A 106 4.36 20.30 -12.20
N TYR A 107 3.83 20.37 -13.41
CA TYR A 107 3.08 19.29 -14.08
C TYR A 107 1.89 18.74 -13.27
N PRO A 108 0.90 19.59 -12.90
CA PRO A 108 -0.23 19.17 -12.06
C PRO A 108 -1.06 18.02 -12.65
N LYS A 109 -1.04 17.86 -13.98
CA LYS A 109 -1.71 16.76 -14.69
C LYS A 109 -1.15 15.37 -14.35
N LEU A 110 0.12 15.27 -13.90
CA LEU A 110 0.72 13.99 -13.52
C LEU A 110 0.05 13.38 -12.27
N LYS A 111 -0.70 14.16 -11.48
CA LYS A 111 -1.50 13.64 -10.35
C LYS A 111 -2.55 12.62 -10.77
N TYR A 112 -2.97 12.62 -12.04
CA TYR A 112 -3.94 11.66 -12.58
C TYR A 112 -3.28 10.36 -13.07
N LEU A 113 -1.94 10.31 -13.18
CA LEU A 113 -1.22 9.11 -13.63
C LEU A 113 -1.53 7.85 -12.79
N PRO A 114 -1.63 7.91 -11.44
CA PRO A 114 -1.95 6.73 -10.65
C PRO A 114 -3.32 6.15 -10.98
N ILE A 115 -4.28 7.00 -11.36
CA ILE A 115 -5.63 6.58 -11.73
C ILE A 115 -5.58 5.82 -13.06
N LEU A 116 -4.78 6.28 -14.02
CA LEU A 116 -4.58 5.60 -15.30
C LEU A 116 -3.92 4.23 -15.09
N VAL A 117 -2.87 4.15 -14.26
CA VAL A 117 -2.19 2.89 -13.91
C VAL A 117 -3.15 1.95 -13.18
N ALA A 118 -3.92 2.46 -12.22
CA ALA A 118 -4.95 1.71 -11.50
C ALA A 118 -5.99 1.12 -12.45
N PHE A 119 -6.49 1.93 -13.40
CA PHE A 119 -7.49 1.50 -14.37
C PHE A 119 -6.94 0.38 -15.26
N GLY A 120 -5.70 0.53 -15.77
CA GLY A 120 -5.05 -0.51 -16.56
C GLY A 120 -4.88 -1.83 -15.80
N TRP A 121 -4.49 -1.75 -14.52
CA TRP A 121 -4.33 -2.94 -13.67
C TRP A 121 -5.68 -3.60 -13.36
N ILE A 122 -6.72 -2.83 -12.99
CA ILE A 122 -8.07 -3.35 -12.72
C ILE A 122 -8.64 -3.99 -13.99
N PHE A 123 -8.54 -3.31 -15.13
CA PHE A 123 -9.06 -3.81 -16.40
C PHE A 123 -8.42 -5.15 -16.76
N LYS A 124 -7.10 -5.27 -16.68
CA LYS A 124 -6.41 -6.53 -16.98
C LYS A 124 -6.77 -7.62 -15.97
N PHE A 125 -6.56 -7.41 -14.67
CA PHE A 125 -6.62 -8.51 -13.71
C PHE A 125 -8.02 -8.84 -13.20
N ILE A 126 -8.92 -7.86 -13.13
CA ILE A 126 -10.29 -8.06 -12.63
C ILE A 126 -11.24 -8.32 -13.79
N ILE A 127 -11.19 -7.51 -14.86
CA ILE A 127 -12.16 -7.65 -15.96
C ILE A 127 -11.72 -8.77 -16.91
N VAL A 128 -10.49 -8.71 -17.44
CA VAL A 128 -10.02 -9.71 -18.42
C VAL A 128 -9.76 -11.06 -17.76
N ASP A 129 -8.85 -11.13 -16.78
CA ASP A 129 -8.37 -12.42 -16.24
C ASP A 129 -9.35 -13.10 -15.25
N PHE A 130 -10.24 -12.35 -14.60
CA PHE A 130 -11.15 -12.91 -13.59
C PHE A 130 -12.60 -13.03 -14.08
N MET A 131 -13.12 -12.06 -14.85
CA MET A 131 -14.51 -12.11 -15.35
C MET A 131 -14.65 -12.72 -16.74
N LEU A 132 -13.77 -12.38 -17.70
CA LEU A 132 -13.94 -12.78 -19.10
C LEU A 132 -13.22 -14.08 -19.45
N PHE A 133 -12.01 -14.28 -18.94
CA PHE A 133 -11.18 -15.47 -19.17
C PHE A 133 -10.65 -16.03 -17.85
N PRO A 134 -11.52 -16.63 -17.01
CA PRO A 134 -11.14 -17.11 -15.69
C PRO A 134 -9.98 -18.10 -15.77
N VAL A 135 -8.89 -17.79 -15.07
CA VAL A 135 -7.71 -18.67 -15.01
C VAL A 135 -8.02 -19.91 -14.18
N ASP A 136 -7.60 -21.10 -14.63
CA ASP A 136 -7.84 -22.40 -13.97
C ASP A 136 -7.31 -22.45 -12.53
N SER A 137 -6.31 -21.62 -12.20
CA SER A 137 -5.71 -21.54 -10.87
C SER A 137 -5.80 -20.13 -10.29
N PHE A 138 -6.73 -19.97 -9.33
CA PHE A 138 -6.87 -18.74 -8.54
C PHE A 138 -5.57 -18.35 -7.81
N LYS A 139 -4.74 -19.33 -7.44
CA LYS A 139 -3.45 -19.08 -6.78
C LYS A 139 -2.46 -18.38 -7.71
N ILE A 140 -2.38 -18.83 -8.97
CA ILE A 140 -1.51 -18.22 -10.00
C ILE A 140 -2.01 -16.83 -10.36
N TRP A 141 -3.32 -16.68 -10.56
CA TRP A 141 -3.94 -15.37 -10.79
C TRP A 141 -3.64 -14.38 -9.66
N THR A 142 -3.83 -14.79 -8.40
CA THR A 142 -3.54 -13.96 -7.22
C THR A 142 -2.07 -13.53 -7.19
N ALA A 143 -1.14 -14.46 -7.40
CA ALA A 143 0.29 -14.18 -7.37
C ALA A 143 0.69 -13.19 -8.47
N ASN A 144 0.25 -13.42 -9.71
CA ASN A 144 0.55 -12.55 -10.85
C ASN A 144 -0.05 -11.16 -10.67
N SER A 145 -1.31 -11.07 -10.25
CA SER A 145 -2.00 -9.80 -10.02
C SER A 145 -1.28 -8.96 -8.97
N ILE A 146 -0.90 -9.56 -7.85
CA ILE A 146 -0.14 -8.89 -6.77
C ILE A 146 1.27 -8.50 -7.22
N ALA A 147 1.98 -9.35 -7.96
CA ALA A 147 3.32 -9.04 -8.45
C ALA A 147 3.31 -7.81 -9.37
N TRP A 148 2.39 -7.76 -10.32
CA TRP A 148 2.23 -6.59 -11.19
C TRP A 148 1.77 -5.35 -10.42
N ALA A 149 0.91 -5.50 -9.41
CA ALA A 149 0.54 -4.37 -8.54
C ALA A 149 1.78 -3.80 -7.80
N ARG A 150 2.69 -4.66 -7.34
CA ARG A 150 3.93 -4.25 -6.68
C ARG A 150 4.84 -3.48 -7.62
N TYR A 151 5.08 -4.00 -8.81
CA TYR A 151 5.99 -3.38 -9.77
C TYR A 151 5.44 -2.06 -10.32
N LEU A 152 4.15 -2.01 -10.65
CA LEU A 152 3.54 -0.83 -11.27
C LEU A 152 3.14 0.25 -10.27
N MET A 153 2.79 -0.11 -9.03
CA MET A 153 2.20 0.83 -8.07
C MET A 153 2.99 0.91 -6.76
N ALA A 154 3.33 -0.22 -6.13
CA ALA A 154 3.99 -0.18 -4.82
C ALA A 154 5.40 0.40 -4.89
N PHE A 155 6.24 -0.09 -5.81
CA PHE A 155 7.61 0.38 -5.96
C PHE A 155 7.68 1.87 -6.34
N PRO A 156 7.09 2.34 -7.45
CA PRO A 156 7.13 3.76 -7.79
C PRO A 156 6.41 4.62 -6.75
N GLY A 157 5.32 4.15 -6.16
CA GLY A 157 4.60 4.88 -5.11
C GLY A 157 5.46 5.10 -3.86
N ALA A 158 6.17 4.07 -3.42
CA ALA A 158 7.09 4.15 -2.27
C ALA A 158 8.30 5.05 -2.56
N MET A 159 8.89 4.97 -3.76
CA MET A 159 10.01 5.85 -4.15
C MET A 159 9.56 7.31 -4.23
N LEU A 160 8.41 7.58 -4.85
CA LEU A 160 7.85 8.93 -4.93
C LEU A 160 7.49 9.46 -3.53
N ALA A 161 6.95 8.62 -2.64
CA ALA A 161 6.71 9.01 -1.24
C ALA A 161 8.00 9.38 -0.53
N ALA A 162 9.07 8.57 -0.66
CA ALA A 162 10.37 8.89 -0.09
C ALA A 162 10.93 10.21 -0.62
N VAL A 163 10.95 10.40 -1.94
CA VAL A 163 11.43 11.66 -2.57
C VAL A 163 10.56 12.85 -2.14
N GLY A 164 9.24 12.71 -2.16
CA GLY A 164 8.33 13.78 -1.78
C GLY A 164 8.50 14.21 -0.32
N LEU A 165 8.78 13.28 0.59
CA LEU A 165 9.09 13.60 1.99
C LEU A 165 10.44 14.33 2.12
N LEU A 166 11.46 13.89 1.38
CA LEU A 166 12.77 14.56 1.37
C LEU A 166 12.68 15.99 0.82
N LEU A 167 11.85 16.22 -0.20
CA LEU A 167 11.61 17.57 -0.75
C LEU A 167 10.97 18.52 0.25
N GLN A 168 10.31 18.02 1.31
CA GLN A 168 9.72 18.85 2.37
C GLN A 168 10.69 19.21 3.49
N LEU A 169 11.84 18.55 3.59
CA LEU A 169 12.80 18.80 4.67
C LEU A 169 13.27 20.27 4.74
N PRO A 170 13.61 20.96 3.63
CA PRO A 170 14.00 22.37 3.68
C PRO A 170 12.89 23.29 4.18
N ALA A 171 11.63 22.97 3.90
CA ALA A 171 10.49 23.74 4.38
C ALA A 171 10.28 23.54 5.90
N LEU A 172 10.46 22.31 6.40
CA LEU A 172 10.40 22.00 7.84
C LEU A 172 11.52 22.67 8.63
N GLU A 173 12.72 22.71 8.06
CA GLU A 173 13.89 23.38 8.65
C GLU A 173 13.66 24.90 8.77
N ARG A 174 13.12 25.54 7.73
CA ARG A 174 12.78 26.98 7.75
C ARG A 174 11.71 27.33 8.79
N LEU A 175 10.85 26.39 9.15
CA LEU A 175 9.82 26.55 10.19
C LEU A 175 10.31 26.15 11.58
N GLU A 176 11.60 25.80 11.73
CA GLU A 176 12.24 25.35 12.97
C GLU A 176 11.58 24.11 13.62
N LEU A 177 10.86 23.31 12.83
CA LEU A 177 10.13 22.13 13.31
C LEU A 177 11.03 20.89 13.38
N LYS A 178 11.99 20.89 14.31
CA LYS A 178 13.01 19.82 14.44
C LYS A 178 12.43 18.41 14.60
N SER A 179 11.37 18.24 15.38
CA SER A 179 10.72 16.92 15.55
C SER A 179 10.09 16.42 14.24
N ALA A 180 9.39 17.30 13.52
CA ALA A 180 8.79 16.95 12.23
C ALA A 180 9.85 16.63 11.17
N TYR A 181 10.99 17.33 11.20
CA TYR A 181 12.13 17.04 10.32
C TYR A 181 12.62 15.60 10.48
N TYR A 182 12.96 15.17 11.70
CA TYR A 182 13.47 13.81 11.93
C TYR A 182 12.42 12.73 11.67
N ASN A 183 11.15 13.00 12.01
CA ASN A 183 10.06 12.07 11.71
C ASN A 183 9.85 11.92 10.19
N CYS A 184 9.93 13.02 9.43
CA CYS A 184 9.80 13.02 7.98
C CYS A 184 10.98 12.28 7.31
N GLN A 185 12.20 12.51 7.79
CA GLN A 185 13.39 11.81 7.33
C GLN A 185 13.31 10.30 7.63
N GLY A 186 12.90 9.94 8.85
CA GLY A 186 12.66 8.54 9.24
C GLY A 186 11.60 7.87 8.36
N ALA A 187 10.49 8.56 8.09
CA ALA A 187 9.45 8.08 7.19
C ALA A 187 9.97 7.91 5.74
N ALA A 188 10.78 8.83 5.23
CA ALA A 188 11.37 8.72 3.89
C ALA A 188 12.25 7.46 3.77
N MET A 189 13.09 7.19 4.77
CA MET A 189 13.91 5.97 4.83
C MET A 189 13.03 4.72 4.93
N ALA A 190 11.97 4.76 5.74
CA ALA A 190 11.02 3.65 5.85
C ALA A 190 10.31 3.36 4.52
N PHE A 191 9.89 4.38 3.77
CA PHE A 191 9.31 4.19 2.44
C PHE A 191 10.32 3.68 1.42
N ALA A 192 11.57 4.15 1.46
CA ALA A 192 12.63 3.65 0.60
C ALA A 192 12.88 2.15 0.86
N ALA A 193 13.02 1.76 2.13
CA ALA A 193 13.14 0.36 2.53
C ALA A 193 11.90 -0.45 2.14
N TYR A 194 10.70 0.07 2.40
CA TYR A 194 9.45 -0.57 2.02
C TYR A 194 9.37 -0.81 0.50
N GLY A 195 9.72 0.17 -0.33
CA GLY A 195 9.74 0.01 -1.78
C GLY A 195 10.72 -1.05 -2.24
N PHE A 196 11.90 -1.14 -1.61
CA PHE A 196 12.88 -2.17 -1.92
C PHE A 196 12.40 -3.57 -1.51
N PHE A 197 11.99 -3.77 -0.26
CA PHE A 197 11.59 -5.09 0.26
C PHE A 197 10.20 -5.54 -0.23
N SER A 198 9.23 -4.63 -0.31
CA SER A 198 7.85 -4.97 -0.71
C SER A 198 7.63 -4.87 -2.21
N GLY A 199 8.36 -3.97 -2.89
CA GLY A 199 8.21 -3.70 -4.32
C GLY A 199 9.10 -4.57 -5.22
N LEU A 200 10.38 -4.73 -4.87
CA LEU A 200 11.35 -5.47 -5.70
C LEU A 200 11.55 -6.91 -5.23
N ILE A 201 11.61 -7.15 -3.92
CA ILE A 201 11.79 -8.49 -3.37
C ILE A 201 10.42 -9.18 -3.26
N SER A 202 9.93 -9.69 -4.39
CA SER A 202 8.94 -10.76 -4.34
C SER A 202 9.68 -12.10 -4.21
N PHE A 203 9.30 -12.92 -3.24
CA PHE A 203 9.68 -14.34 -3.23
C PHE A 203 9.34 -14.92 -4.61
N PRO A 204 10.22 -15.78 -5.18
CA PRO A 204 10.01 -16.31 -6.51
C PRO A 204 8.63 -16.97 -6.56
N VAL A 205 7.82 -16.53 -7.52
CA VAL A 205 6.65 -17.28 -7.93
C VAL A 205 7.24 -18.48 -8.67
N ASP A 206 7.47 -19.57 -7.94
CA ASP A 206 7.95 -20.82 -8.53
C ASP A 206 6.91 -21.28 -9.57
N PHE A 207 7.39 -21.47 -10.79
CA PHE A 207 6.67 -22.04 -11.94
C PHE A 207 6.39 -23.52 -11.71
#